data_AF-A0A7K3W9E7-F1
#
_entry.id   AF-A0A7K3W9E7-F1
#
_cell.length_a   1.000
_cell.length_b   1.000
_cell.length_c   1.000
_cell.angle_alpha   90.00
_cell.angle_beta   90.00
_cell.angle_gamma   90.00
#
_symmetry.space_group_name_H-M   'P 1'
#
loop_
_entity.id
_entity.type
_entity.pdbx_description
1 polymer ?
#
loop_
_entity_poly.entity_id
_entity_poly.type
_entity_poly.pdbx_seq_one_letter_code
_entity_poly.pdbx_strand_id
1 'polypeptide(L)' 'MSRAERLVLDPIGCRGHGVCAELLPERITLDEWGFPLLAPGDLPAGLHRSARRAVAACPARALDLDVERH' A
#
# COMPACT_ATOMS: atom_id res chain seq x y z
N MET A 1 -3.70 1.48 -22.22
CA MET A 1 -4.12 0.44 -21.27
C MET A 1 -3.30 0.61 -20.01
N SER A 2 -3.93 0.98 -18.90
CA SER A 2 -3.28 1.17 -17.60
C SER A 2 -2.82 -0.19 -17.05
N ARG A 3 -1.56 -0.25 -16.62
CA ARG A 3 -0.95 -1.43 -15.98
C ARG A 3 -1.70 -1.73 -14.68
N ALA A 4 -1.98 -3.01 -14.41
CA ALA A 4 -2.55 -3.41 -13.13
C ALA A 4 -1.48 -3.19 -12.04
N GLU A 5 -1.83 -2.41 -11.02
CA GLU A 5 -0.97 -2.12 -9.86
C GLU A 5 -1.60 -2.79 -8.64
N ARG A 6 -0.80 -3.47 -7.81
CA ARG A 6 -1.23 -4.08 -6.55
C ARG A 6 -0.33 -3.61 -5.42
N LEU A 7 -0.90 -3.39 -4.23
CA LEU A 7 -0.10 -3.14 -3.04
C LEU A 7 0.51 -4.43 -2.51
N VAL A 8 1.79 -4.36 -2.17
CA VAL A 8 2.50 -5.42 -1.47
C VAL A 8 3.18 -4.85 -0.23
N LEU A 9 3.27 -5.66 0.82
CA LEU A 9 3.87 -5.32 2.09
C LEU A 9 4.98 -6.32 2.40
N ASP A 10 6.15 -5.83 2.81
CA ASP A 10 7.14 -6.59 3.56
C ASP A 10 6.76 -6.52 5.06
N PRO A 11 6.18 -7.59 5.64
CA PRO A 11 5.79 -7.58 7.04
C PRO A 11 6.99 -7.61 7.99
N ILE A 12 8.16 -8.08 7.55
CA ILE A 12 9.38 -8.14 8.37
C ILE A 12 10.02 -6.76 8.46
N GLY A 13 10.07 -6.03 7.34
CA GLY A 13 10.58 -4.66 7.28
C GLY A 13 9.66 -3.62 7.91
N CYS A 14 8.35 -3.90 7.99
CA CYS A 14 7.37 -2.96 8.53
C CYS A 14 7.57 -2.71 10.03
N ARG A 15 7.36 -1.45 10.44
CA ARG A 15 7.55 -0.98 11.82
C ARG A 15 6.32 -0.29 12.42
N GLY A 16 5.15 -0.42 11.79
CA GLY A 16 3.89 0.11 12.34
C GLY A 16 3.77 1.64 12.38
N HIS A 17 4.35 2.36 11.41
CA HIS A 17 4.29 3.84 11.39
C HIS A 17 2.89 4.42 11.09
N GLY A 18 1.95 3.63 10.57
CA GLY A 18 0.56 4.03 10.33
C GLY A 18 0.31 5.00 9.15
N VAL A 19 1.30 5.75 8.68
CA VAL A 19 1.13 6.79 7.63
C VAL A 19 0.52 6.26 6.31
N CYS A 20 0.73 4.99 5.98
CA CYS A 20 0.14 4.38 4.80
C CYS A 20 -1.39 4.30 4.87
N ALA A 21 -1.96 3.99 6.04
CA ALA A 21 -3.41 3.92 6.25
C ALA A 21 -4.06 5.31 6.19
N GLU A 22 -3.36 6.36 6.65
CA GLU A 22 -3.83 7.74 6.51
C GLU A 22 -3.85 8.23 5.05
N LEU A 23 -2.90 7.74 4.24
CA LEU A 23 -2.73 8.17 2.85
C LEU A 23 -3.57 7.37 1.85
N LEU A 24 -3.97 6.16 2.22
CA LEU A 24 -4.78 5.28 1.39
C LEU A 24 -5.74 4.42 2.24
N PRO A 25 -6.69 5.05 2.95
CA PRO A 25 -7.64 4.34 3.81
C PRO A 25 -8.58 3.41 3.03
N GLU A 26 -8.74 3.61 1.72
CA GLU A 26 -9.57 2.76 0.86
C GLU A 26 -8.98 1.35 0.65
N ARG A 27 -7.67 1.16 0.90
CA ARG A 27 -6.97 -0.11 0.68
C ARG A 27 -6.17 -0.60 1.88
N ILE A 28 -5.94 0.25 2.88
CA ILE A 28 -5.09 -0.06 4.01
C ILE A 28 -5.83 0.29 5.29
N THR A 29 -6.07 -0.71 6.12
CA THR A 29 -6.48 -0.51 7.52
C THR A 29 -5.32 -0.89 8.44
N LEU A 30 -5.39 -0.51 9.71
CA LEU A 30 -4.44 -0.97 10.73
C LEU A 30 -5.12 -2.02 11.61
N ASP A 31 -4.36 -3.03 12.01
CA ASP A 31 -4.76 -3.95 13.07
C ASP A 31 -4.63 -3.31 14.46
N GLU A 32 -4.93 -4.09 15.50
CA GLU A 32 -4.85 -3.66 16.90
C GLU A 32 -3.41 -3.34 17.39
N TRP A 33 -2.38 -3.76 16.64
CA TRP A 33 -0.98 -3.48 16.91
C TRP A 33 -0.41 -2.36 16.03
N GLY A 34 -1.23 -1.75 15.18
CA GLY A 34 -0.81 -0.66 14.27
C GLY A 34 -0.12 -1.13 13.00
N PHE A 35 -0.17 -2.43 12.66
CA PHE A 35 0.37 -2.96 11.42
C PHE A 35 -0.67 -2.92 10.29
N PRO A 36 -0.24 -2.65 9.03
CA PRO A 36 -1.17 -2.49 7.94
C PRO A 36 -1.73 -3.82 7.43
N LEU A 37 -3.05 -3.85 7.25
CA LEU A 37 -3.78 -4.89 6.54
C LEU A 37 -4.14 -4.37 5.15
N LEU A 38 -3.67 -5.05 4.10
CA LEU A 38 -3.90 -4.66 2.72
C LEU A 38 -5.14 -5.35 2.15
N ALA A 39 -6.06 -4.58 1.57
CA ALA A 39 -7.16 -5.14 0.81
C ALA A 39 -6.62 -5.84 -0.46
N PRO A 40 -7.10 -7.05 -0.78
CA PRO A 40 -6.58 -7.82 -1.90
C PRO A 40 -6.96 -7.22 -3.26
N GLY A 41 -6.25 -7.68 -4.30
CA GLY A 41 -6.55 -7.40 -5.70
C GLY A 41 -5.95 -6.10 -6.23
N ASP A 42 -6.26 -5.82 -7.49
CA ASP A 42 -5.64 -4.73 -8.24
C ASP A 42 -6.27 -3.38 -7.89
N LEU A 43 -5.44 -2.34 -7.79
CA LEU A 43 -5.85 -0.99 -7.50
C LEU A 43 -6.74 -0.44 -8.64
N PRO A 44 -7.96 0.05 -8.32
CA PRO A 44 -8.73 0.86 -9.23
C PRO A 44 -7.91 2.06 -9.70
N ALA A 45 -8.08 2.47 -10.97
CA ALA A 45 -7.29 3.56 -11.56
C ALA A 45 -7.33 4.87 -10.75
N GLY A 46 -8.46 5.17 -10.08
CA GLY A 46 -8.62 6.34 -9.22
C GLY A 46 -7.70 6.34 -7.99
N LEU A 47 -7.19 5.19 -7.56
CA LEU A 47 -6.35 5.06 -6.37
C LEU A 47 -4.84 5.03 -6.67
N HIS A 48 -4.44 4.95 -7.94
CA HIS A 48 -3.01 4.81 -8.32
C HIS A 48 -2.15 5.95 -7.76
N ARG A 49 -2.64 7.19 -7.81
CA ARG A 49 -1.91 8.35 -7.27
C ARG A 49 -1.76 8.29 -5.75
N SER A 50 -2.83 7.97 -5.02
CA SER A 50 -2.80 7.86 -3.57
C SER A 50 -1.92 6.70 -3.13
N ALA A 51 -1.95 5.58 -3.85
CA ALA A 51 -1.12 4.42 -3.57
C ALA A 51 0.38 4.70 -3.76
N ARG A 52 0.77 5.36 -4.85
CA ARG A 52 2.16 5.83 -5.04
C ARG A 52 2.62 6.77 -3.92
N ARG A 53 1.73 7.64 -3.45
CA ARG A 53 2.02 8.53 -2.31
C ARG A 53 2.18 7.75 -1.01
N ALA A 54 1.34 6.76 -0.74
CA ALA A 54 1.46 5.89 0.43
C ALA A 54 2.78 5.11 0.44
N VAL A 55 3.18 4.55 -0.71
CA VAL A 55 4.47 3.87 -0.91
C VAL A 55 5.64 4.81 -0.65
N ALA A 56 5.64 5.99 -1.29
CA ALA A 56 6.71 6.97 -1.14
C ALA A 56 6.84 7.52 0.30
N ALA A 57 5.74 7.54 1.06
CA ALA A 57 5.74 8.04 2.43
C ALA A 57 6.18 6.99 3.46
N CYS A 58 6.31 5.71 3.10
CA CYS A 58 6.69 4.65 4.03
C CYS A 58 8.14 4.83 4.52
N PRO A 59 8.38 5.19 5.80
CA PRO A 59 9.74 5.46 6.28
C PRO A 59 10.63 4.21 6.27
N ALA A 60 10.01 3.05 6.51
CA ALA A 60 10.68 1.75 6.53
C ALA A 60 10.86 1.14 5.13
N ARG A 61 10.31 1.75 4.07
CA ARG A 61 10.31 1.22 2.70
C ARG A 61 9.74 -0.20 2.59
N ALA A 62 8.78 -0.52 3.45
CA ALA A 62 8.15 -1.84 3.53
C ALA A 62 6.89 -1.96 2.66
N LEU A 63 6.34 -0.85 2.16
CA LEU A 63 5.17 -0.85 1.27
C LEU A 63 5.65 -0.59 -0.16
N ASP A 64 5.14 -1.35 -1.13
CA ASP A 64 5.49 -1.21 -2.55
C ASP A 64 4.27 -1.44 -3.47
N LEU A 65 4.44 -1.09 -4.75
CA LEU A 65 3.52 -1.42 -5.83
C LEU A 65 4.11 -2.53 -6.70
N ASP A 66 3.50 -3.71 -6.64
CA ASP A 66 3.73 -4.71 -7.66
C ASP A 66 2.96 -4.32 -8.92
N VAL A 67 3.65 -4.42 -10.05
CA VAL A 67 3.17 -3.98 -11.35
C VAL A 67 3.29 -5.15 -12.29
N GLU A 68 2.27 -6.00 -12.32
CA GLU A 68 2.21 -7.08 -13.31
C GLU A 68 2.25 -6.47 -14.71
N ARG A 69 3.22 -6.93 -15.50
CA ARG A 69 3.26 -6.66 -16.94
C ARG A 69 2.56 -7.82 -17.63
N HIS A 70 1.34 -7.57 -18.09
CA HIS A 70 0.77 -8.36 -19.17
C HIS A 70 1.48 -7.99 -20.48
#